data_AF-A0A7X1PDC9-F1
#
_entry.id   AF-A0A7X1PDC9-F1
#
_cell.length_a   1.000
_cell.length_b   1.000
_cell.length_c   1.000
_cell.angle_alpha   90.00
_cell.angle_beta   90.00
_cell.angle_gamma   90.00
#
_symmetry.space_group_name_H-M   'P 1'
#
loop_
_entity.id
_entity.type
_entity.pdbx_description
1 polymer ?
#
loop_
_entity_poly.entity_id
_entity_poly.type
_entity_poly.pdbx_seq_one_letter_code
_entity_poly.pdbx_strand_id
1 'polypeptide(L)'
;MPARLLLAVDYAMPPDAFAACRELCATVATSLGEPVYLASMDSSGMDEVGLLAFDKAGVGIEQVLPKVAASAAPMAAAPFIYRDDGKPDWSAMWTTFCELALYGGPPHRGSDDPVFVTDDVLPAEADAEAIAEIQRGITETTGLTAELAEPGWLSIRCDSKRMAAWMCAAIILENVDARCDEETLYVPAAAGFELKNQVKSVITVAAKVHHYWQAHLDGQTAK
;
A
#
# COMPACT_ATOMS: atom_id res chain seq x y z
N MET A 1 24.36 3.66 31.09
CA MET A 1 24.58 2.73 29.95
C MET A 1 24.84 3.59 28.72
N PRO A 2 25.84 3.29 27.87
CA PRO A 2 26.09 4.08 26.69
C PRO A 2 24.90 3.98 25.74
N ALA A 3 24.40 5.11 25.26
CA ALA A 3 23.38 5.16 24.22
C ALA A 3 23.89 4.45 22.97
N ARG A 4 23.12 3.52 22.41
CA ARG A 4 23.50 2.77 21.20
C ARG A 4 22.97 3.41 19.92
N LEU A 5 22.00 4.32 20.02
CA LEU A 5 21.36 4.95 18.87
C LEU A 5 21.01 6.43 19.15
N LEU A 6 21.40 7.28 18.21
CA LEU A 6 21.13 8.72 18.18
C LEU A 6 20.59 9.09 16.79
N LEU A 7 19.44 9.75 16.76
CA LEU A 7 18.95 10.46 15.59
C LEU A 7 19.29 11.94 15.75
N ALA A 8 20.14 12.47 14.86
CA ALA A 8 20.46 13.89 14.79
C ALA A 8 19.62 14.54 13.68
N VAL A 9 18.97 15.66 13.99
CA VAL A 9 18.17 16.45 13.05
C VAL A 9 18.60 17.92 13.05
N ASP A 10 18.44 18.58 11.92
CA ASP A 10 18.66 20.01 11.79
C ASP A 10 17.66 20.80 12.65
N TYR A 11 18.14 21.81 13.37
CA TYR A 11 17.33 22.72 14.18
C TYR A 11 16.32 23.53 13.36
N ALA A 12 16.61 23.79 12.09
CA ALA A 12 15.71 24.47 11.16
C ALA A 12 14.58 23.57 10.63
N MET A 13 14.50 22.30 11.07
CA MET A 13 13.48 21.36 10.62
C MET A 13 12.05 21.83 10.96
N PRO A 14 11.07 21.69 10.04
CA PRO A 14 9.67 22.02 10.33
C PRO A 14 9.11 21.24 11.52
N PRO A 15 8.18 21.82 12.31
CA PRO A 15 7.61 21.16 13.49
C PRO A 15 6.98 19.79 13.22
N ASP A 16 6.29 19.62 12.09
CA ASP A 16 5.65 18.35 11.72
C ASP A 16 6.68 17.27 11.42
N ALA A 17 7.77 17.63 10.74
CA ALA A 17 8.88 16.72 10.47
C ALA A 17 9.60 16.32 11.76
N PHE A 18 9.80 17.27 12.68
CA PHE A 18 10.37 16.98 14.00
C PHE A 18 9.47 16.03 14.82
N ALA A 19 8.15 16.24 14.77
CA ALA A 19 7.19 15.34 15.41
C ALA A 19 7.26 13.92 14.83
N ALA A 20 7.36 13.79 13.50
CA ALA A 20 7.56 12.49 12.84
C ALA A 20 8.87 11.80 13.27
N CYS A 21 9.97 12.54 13.38
CA CYS A 21 11.25 12.01 13.90
C CYS A 21 11.12 11.49 15.33
N ARG A 22 10.33 12.16 16.18
CA ARG A 22 10.07 11.73 17.55
C ARG A 22 9.26 10.42 17.60
N GLU A 23 8.23 10.28 16.77
CA GLU A 23 7.46 9.02 16.66
C GLU A 23 8.32 7.86 16.15
N LEU A 24 9.21 8.13 15.19
CA LEU A 24 10.20 7.15 14.72
C LEU A 24 11.12 6.71 15.87
N CYS A 25 11.68 7.64 16.64
CA CYS A 25 12.52 7.32 17.80
C CYS A 25 11.76 6.47 18.83
N ALA A 26 10.49 6.78 19.12
CA ALA A 26 9.66 5.99 20.02
C ALA A 26 9.47 4.55 19.50
N THR A 27 9.16 4.40 18.21
CA THR A 27 8.99 3.09 17.55
C THR A 27 10.26 2.24 17.64
N VAL A 28 11.42 2.84 17.36
CA VAL A 28 12.72 2.16 17.44
C VAL A 28 13.06 1.81 18.90
N ALA A 29 12.82 2.72 19.84
CA ALA A 29 13.07 2.47 21.27
C ALA A 29 12.23 1.31 21.80
N THR A 30 10.95 1.24 21.45
CA THR A 30 10.07 0.10 21.78
C THR A 30 10.61 -1.20 21.19
N SER A 31 11.06 -1.17 19.93
CA SER A 31 11.56 -2.36 19.23
C SER A 31 12.88 -2.87 19.83
N LEU A 32 13.76 -1.97 20.26
CA LEU A 32 15.05 -2.30 20.86
C LEU A 32 14.94 -2.63 22.36
N GLY A 33 13.89 -2.17 23.04
CA GLY A 33 13.80 -2.19 24.51
C GLY A 33 14.83 -1.28 25.18
N GLU A 34 15.42 -0.34 24.44
CA GLU A 34 16.47 0.57 24.89
C GLU A 34 16.12 2.03 24.49
N PRO A 35 16.58 3.05 25.25
CA PRO A 35 16.35 4.44 24.87
C PRO A 35 17.05 4.83 23.56
N VAL A 36 16.31 5.56 22.72
CA VAL A 36 16.83 6.22 21.52
C VAL A 36 16.87 7.73 21.76
N TYR A 37 17.99 8.37 21.44
CA TYR A 37 18.13 9.81 21.63
C TYR A 37 17.77 10.55 20.34
N LEU A 38 17.02 11.64 20.47
CA LEU A 38 16.76 12.61 19.41
C LEU A 38 17.49 13.89 19.77
N ALA A 39 18.48 14.29 18.97
CA ALA A 39 19.19 15.55 19.11
C ALA A 39 18.81 16.50 17.97
N SER A 40 18.57 17.75 18.32
CA SER A 40 18.41 18.85 17.36
C SER A 40 19.63 19.76 17.46
N MET A 41 20.25 20.06 16.33
CA MET A 41 21.49 20.87 16.27
C MET A 41 21.52 21.73 15.02
N ASP A 42 22.31 22.80 15.04
CA ASP A 42 22.53 23.64 13.88
C ASP A 42 23.47 22.98 12.87
N SER A 43 23.72 23.65 11.74
CA SER A 43 24.60 23.16 10.67
C SER A 43 26.02 22.87 11.17
N SER A 44 26.54 23.67 12.13
CA SER A 44 27.87 23.44 12.70
C SER A 44 27.92 22.14 13.49
N GLY A 45 26.89 21.85 14.30
CA GLY A 45 26.77 20.58 15.01
C GLY A 45 26.62 19.38 14.07
N MET A 46 25.86 19.54 12.98
CA MET A 46 25.71 18.49 11.96
C MET A 46 27.03 18.15 11.28
N ASP A 47 27.85 19.16 10.95
CA ASP A 47 29.16 18.98 10.33
C ASP A 47 30.13 18.23 11.28
N GLU A 48 30.09 18.54 12.58
CA GLU A 48 30.89 17.84 13.60
C GLU A 48 30.51 16.36 13.73
N VAL A 49 29.20 16.04 13.73
CA VAL A 49 28.71 14.65 13.72
C VAL A 49 29.15 13.94 12.44
N GLY A 50 29.06 14.63 11.30
CA GLY A 50 29.58 14.14 10.02
C GLY A 50 31.05 13.77 10.11
N LEU A 51 31.92 14.70 10.52
CA LEU A 51 33.36 14.47 10.64
C LEU A 51 33.69 13.24 11.51
N LEU A 52 32.97 13.05 12.62
CA LEU A 52 33.17 11.90 13.51
C LEU A 52 32.76 10.57 12.88
N ALA A 53 31.78 10.60 11.97
CA ALA A 53 31.21 9.42 11.34
C ALA A 53 31.93 9.07 10.02
N PHE A 54 32.31 10.05 9.21
CA PHE A 54 32.88 9.84 7.87
C PHE A 54 34.39 9.55 7.86
N ASP A 55 35.16 9.98 8.87
CA ASP A 55 36.64 9.93 8.85
C ASP A 55 37.25 8.89 9.80
N LYS A 56 36.45 7.92 10.30
CA LYS A 56 36.93 6.88 11.22
C LYS A 56 36.97 5.49 10.58
N ALA A 57 38.14 4.86 10.65
CA ALA A 57 38.32 3.46 10.26
C ALA A 57 37.35 2.55 11.05
N GLY A 58 36.56 1.76 10.34
CA GLY A 58 35.57 0.85 10.91
C GLY A 58 34.15 1.42 11.04
N VAL A 59 33.89 2.65 10.60
CA VAL A 59 32.53 3.21 10.48
C VAL A 59 32.02 3.02 9.05
N GLY A 60 30.87 2.34 8.91
CA GLY A 60 30.14 2.24 7.65
C GLY A 60 28.93 3.16 7.68
N ILE A 61 28.85 4.10 6.74
CA ILE A 61 27.68 4.97 6.58
C ILE A 61 26.94 4.54 5.33
N GLU A 62 25.69 4.18 5.50
CA GLU A 62 24.76 3.95 4.41
C GLU A 62 23.90 5.20 4.23
N GLN A 63 23.93 5.79 3.03
CA GLN A 63 22.96 6.81 2.67
C GLN A 63 21.63 6.12 2.34
N VAL A 64 20.68 6.19 3.28
CA VAL A 64 19.31 5.73 3.03
C VAL A 64 18.58 6.84 2.28
N LEU A 65 18.34 6.61 0.98
CA LEU A 65 17.55 7.53 0.17
C LEU A 65 16.07 7.45 0.60
N PRO A 66 15.30 8.55 0.45
CA PRO A 66 13.86 8.47 0.54
C PRO A 66 13.36 7.36 -0.39
N LYS A 67 12.37 6.59 0.06
CA LYS A 67 11.68 5.65 -0.81
C LYS A 67 11.03 6.48 -1.92
N VAL A 68 11.68 6.54 -3.08
CA VAL A 68 11.11 7.19 -4.26
C VAL A 68 9.85 6.39 -4.57
N ALA A 69 8.67 7.03 -4.46
CA ALA A 69 7.47 6.48 -5.05
C ALA A 69 7.82 6.22 -6.51
N ALA A 70 7.83 4.95 -6.92
CA ALA A 70 8.23 4.58 -8.26
C ALA A 70 7.30 5.28 -9.24
N SER A 71 7.74 6.42 -9.79
CA SER A 71 7.07 7.09 -10.91
C SER A 71 7.35 6.24 -12.13
N ALA A 72 6.52 5.25 -12.30
CA ALA A 72 6.54 4.44 -13.49
C ALA A 72 5.33 4.79 -14.36
N ALA A 73 5.57 4.80 -15.67
CA ALA A 73 4.51 5.06 -16.63
C ALA A 73 3.39 4.03 -16.45
N PRO A 74 2.11 4.45 -16.45
CA PRO A 74 0.99 3.55 -16.29
C PRO A 74 1.01 2.47 -17.37
N MET A 75 0.80 1.21 -16.97
CA MET A 75 0.65 0.12 -17.92
C MET A 75 -0.74 0.15 -18.56
N ALA A 76 -0.83 -0.21 -19.84
CA ALA A 76 -2.12 -0.37 -20.50
C ALA A 76 -2.93 -1.48 -19.80
N ALA A 77 -4.17 -1.16 -19.41
CA ALA A 77 -5.05 -2.13 -18.78
C ALA A 77 -5.54 -3.18 -19.79
N ALA A 78 -5.61 -4.45 -19.39
CA ALA A 78 -6.10 -5.54 -20.23
C ALA A 78 -7.47 -5.23 -20.84
N PRO A 79 -7.76 -5.56 -22.11
CA PRO A 79 -9.07 -5.31 -22.70
C PRO A 79 -10.17 -6.06 -21.94
N PHE A 80 -11.38 -5.49 -21.91
CA PHE A 80 -12.51 -6.19 -21.30
C PHE A 80 -12.91 -7.41 -22.13
N ILE A 81 -13.11 -8.53 -21.43
CA ILE A 81 -13.85 -9.68 -21.94
C ILE A 81 -15.25 -9.61 -21.31
N TYR A 82 -16.28 -9.78 -22.12
CA TYR A 82 -17.67 -9.72 -21.68
C TYR A 82 -18.32 -11.09 -21.83
N ARG A 83 -19.20 -11.43 -20.88
CA ARG A 83 -20.05 -12.62 -20.93
C ARG A 83 -21.29 -12.36 -21.78
N ASP A 84 -22.05 -13.42 -22.02
CA ASP A 84 -23.31 -13.38 -22.77
C ASP A 84 -24.37 -12.48 -22.09
N ASP A 85 -24.27 -12.23 -20.79
CA ASP A 85 -25.14 -11.32 -20.03
C ASP A 85 -24.74 -9.84 -20.17
N GLY A 86 -23.67 -9.54 -20.92
CA GLY A 86 -23.15 -8.19 -21.12
C GLY A 86 -22.28 -7.66 -19.98
N LYS A 87 -22.03 -8.44 -18.91
CA LYS A 87 -21.14 -8.06 -17.82
C LYS A 87 -19.69 -8.49 -18.08
N PRO A 88 -18.70 -7.78 -17.52
CA PRO A 88 -17.30 -8.21 -17.56
C PRO A 88 -17.08 -9.63 -17.02
N ASP A 89 -16.32 -10.44 -17.73
CA ASP A 89 -15.80 -11.70 -17.21
C ASP A 89 -14.47 -11.47 -16.49
N TRP A 90 -14.53 -11.15 -15.20
CA TRP A 90 -13.33 -10.87 -14.41
C TRP A 90 -12.40 -12.09 -14.28
N SER A 91 -12.97 -13.29 -14.23
CA SER A 91 -12.20 -14.54 -14.14
C SER A 91 -11.44 -14.88 -15.43
N ALA A 92 -11.97 -14.49 -16.58
CA ALA A 92 -11.36 -14.74 -17.89
C ALA A 92 -10.55 -13.56 -18.43
N MET A 93 -10.69 -12.36 -17.84
CA MET A 93 -10.08 -11.11 -18.32
C MET A 93 -8.55 -11.20 -18.47
N TRP A 94 -7.90 -12.05 -17.68
CA TRP A 94 -6.46 -12.25 -17.71
C TRP A 94 -6.12 -13.71 -18.02
N THR A 95 -5.49 -13.96 -19.17
CA THR A 95 -5.23 -15.32 -19.69
C THR A 95 -3.92 -15.92 -19.18
N THR A 96 -2.91 -15.09 -18.90
CA THR A 96 -1.70 -15.50 -18.18
C THR A 96 -1.29 -14.40 -17.19
N PHE A 97 -0.95 -14.77 -15.96
CA PHE A 97 -0.54 -13.81 -14.92
C PHE A 97 0.80 -13.12 -15.25
N CYS A 98 1.57 -13.63 -16.22
CA CYS A 98 2.75 -12.96 -16.77
C CYS A 98 2.43 -11.58 -17.38
N GLU A 99 1.19 -11.32 -17.82
CA GLU A 99 0.73 -9.99 -18.24
C GLU A 99 0.33 -9.09 -17.07
N LEU A 100 0.05 -9.66 -15.89
CA LEU A 100 -0.28 -8.93 -14.66
C LEU A 100 0.95 -8.64 -13.78
N ALA A 101 2.02 -9.42 -13.93
CA ALA A 101 3.03 -9.58 -12.90
C ALA A 101 4.40 -10.08 -13.37
N LEU A 102 5.14 -9.25 -14.10
CA LEU A 102 6.57 -9.50 -14.28
C LEU A 102 7.42 -9.05 -13.07
N TYR A 103 6.99 -9.33 -11.83
CA TYR A 103 7.70 -9.06 -10.56
C TYR A 103 7.68 -7.61 -10.05
N GLY A 104 6.53 -7.11 -9.61
CA GLY A 104 6.46 -5.76 -9.02
C GLY A 104 6.73 -4.69 -10.06
N GLY A 105 6.12 -4.88 -11.24
CA GLY A 105 6.06 -3.83 -12.25
C GLY A 105 5.45 -2.54 -11.68
N PRO A 106 5.58 -1.44 -12.44
CA PRO A 106 4.97 -0.15 -12.14
C PRO A 106 3.60 -0.27 -11.45
N PRO A 107 3.29 0.60 -10.47
CA PRO A 107 1.91 0.79 -10.03
C PRO A 107 0.99 0.85 -11.25
N HIS A 108 -0.11 0.09 -11.24
CA HIS A 108 -1.01 0.08 -12.40
C HIS A 108 -1.63 1.47 -12.65
N ARG A 109 -1.72 2.30 -11.60
CA ARG A 109 -2.01 3.74 -11.68
C ARG A 109 -0.79 4.55 -11.26
N GLY A 110 -0.52 5.66 -11.95
CA GLY A 110 0.49 6.62 -11.51
C GLY A 110 0.03 7.43 -10.30
N SER A 111 0.97 8.14 -9.63
CA SER A 111 0.65 9.02 -8.50
C SER A 111 -0.27 10.19 -8.85
N ASP A 112 -0.37 10.53 -10.13
CA ASP A 112 -1.20 11.64 -10.65
C ASP A 112 -2.66 11.24 -10.89
N ASP A 113 -2.97 9.94 -10.79
CA ASP A 113 -4.33 9.42 -10.99
C ASP A 113 -4.65 8.30 -9.96
N PRO A 114 -4.62 8.59 -8.64
CA PRO A 114 -4.94 7.62 -7.59
C PRO A 114 -6.45 7.38 -7.46
N VAL A 115 -6.84 6.24 -6.87
CA VAL A 115 -8.23 5.97 -6.46
C VAL A 115 -8.35 6.15 -4.96
N PHE A 116 -9.05 7.20 -4.55
CA PHE A 116 -9.31 7.49 -3.14
C PHE A 116 -10.71 7.04 -2.70
N VAL A 117 -10.88 6.87 -1.40
CA VAL A 117 -12.21 6.85 -0.78
C VAL A 117 -12.95 8.16 -1.08
N THR A 118 -14.24 8.06 -1.36
CA THR A 118 -15.13 9.22 -1.44
C THR A 118 -16.10 9.20 -0.25
N ASP A 119 -16.36 10.37 0.34
CA ASP A 119 -17.37 10.55 1.40
C ASP A 119 -18.80 10.53 0.80
N ASP A 120 -19.09 9.56 -0.05
CA ASP A 120 -20.44 9.39 -0.61
C ASP A 120 -21.38 8.85 0.48
N VAL A 121 -22.61 9.36 0.49
CA VAL A 121 -23.67 8.85 1.36
C VAL A 121 -24.13 7.48 0.81
N LEU A 122 -24.75 6.64 1.65
CA LEU A 122 -25.29 5.34 1.24
C LEU A 122 -26.02 5.45 -0.13
N PRO A 123 -25.66 4.60 -1.11
CA PRO A 123 -26.03 4.78 -2.51
C PRO A 123 -27.51 4.50 -2.79
N ALA A 124 -28.07 5.16 -3.81
CA ALA A 124 -29.32 4.76 -4.43
C ALA A 124 -29.17 3.41 -5.20
N GLU A 125 -30.27 2.77 -5.63
CA GLU A 125 -30.20 1.45 -6.29
C GLU A 125 -29.34 1.42 -7.57
N ALA A 126 -29.33 2.50 -8.35
CA ALA A 126 -28.47 2.62 -9.56
C ALA A 126 -26.99 2.86 -9.22
N ASP A 127 -26.75 3.57 -8.12
CA ASP A 127 -25.43 3.86 -7.55
C ASP A 127 -24.79 2.60 -6.91
N ALA A 128 -25.61 1.59 -6.59
CA ALA A 128 -25.13 0.30 -6.10
C ALA A 128 -24.50 -0.57 -7.20
N GLU A 129 -24.67 -0.26 -8.50
CA GLU A 129 -24.16 -1.10 -9.59
C GLU A 129 -22.63 -1.16 -9.59
N ALA A 130 -21.94 -0.01 -9.43
CA ALA A 130 -20.49 0.04 -9.38
C ALA A 130 -19.94 -0.73 -8.17
N ILE A 131 -20.56 -0.57 -7.01
CA ILE A 131 -20.16 -1.27 -5.77
C ILE A 131 -20.41 -2.77 -5.89
N ALA A 132 -21.57 -3.18 -6.41
CA ALA A 132 -21.89 -4.58 -6.65
C ALA A 132 -20.94 -5.21 -7.67
N GLU A 133 -20.51 -4.44 -8.65
CA GLU A 133 -19.55 -4.89 -9.65
C GLU A 133 -18.13 -5.03 -9.08
N ILE A 134 -17.69 -4.12 -8.20
CA ILE A 134 -16.44 -4.27 -7.44
C ILE A 134 -16.50 -5.52 -6.56
N GLN A 135 -17.58 -5.70 -5.82
CA GLN A 135 -17.82 -6.87 -4.96
C GLN A 135 -17.71 -8.17 -5.77
N ARG A 136 -18.45 -8.23 -6.89
CA ARG A 136 -18.46 -9.40 -7.79
C ARG A 136 -17.07 -9.67 -8.36
N GLY A 137 -16.40 -8.65 -8.89
CA GLY A 137 -15.08 -8.81 -9.50
C GLY A 137 -14.02 -9.28 -8.52
N ILE A 138 -14.02 -8.76 -7.28
CA ILE A 138 -13.09 -9.21 -6.23
C ILE A 138 -13.36 -10.68 -5.88
N THR A 139 -14.62 -11.05 -5.64
CA THR A 139 -14.95 -12.45 -5.31
C THR A 139 -14.65 -13.41 -6.45
N GLU A 140 -14.93 -13.04 -7.71
CA GLU A 140 -14.63 -13.89 -8.87
C GLU A 140 -13.13 -14.09 -9.11
N THR A 141 -12.31 -13.08 -8.82
CA THR A 141 -10.86 -13.12 -9.10
C THR A 141 -10.03 -13.66 -7.96
N THR A 142 -10.47 -13.46 -6.72
CA THR A 142 -9.72 -13.84 -5.51
C THR A 142 -10.34 -15.00 -4.76
N GLY A 143 -11.64 -15.24 -4.92
CA GLY A 143 -12.41 -16.14 -4.06
C GLY A 143 -12.70 -15.58 -2.66
N LEU A 144 -12.19 -14.39 -2.31
CA LEU A 144 -12.44 -13.77 -1.02
C LEU A 144 -13.84 -13.14 -0.97
N THR A 145 -14.43 -13.15 0.23
CA THR A 145 -15.75 -12.55 0.46
C THR A 145 -15.59 -11.03 0.56
N ALA A 146 -16.26 -10.33 -0.35
CA ALA A 146 -16.34 -8.88 -0.42
C ALA A 146 -17.75 -8.43 0.02
N GLU A 147 -17.86 -7.42 0.88
CA GLU A 147 -19.13 -6.90 1.41
C GLU A 147 -19.06 -5.38 1.62
N LEU A 148 -20.17 -4.68 1.36
CA LEU A 148 -20.29 -3.26 1.68
C LEU A 148 -20.09 -3.04 3.19
N ALA A 149 -19.22 -2.10 3.55
CA ALA A 149 -18.93 -1.78 4.94
C ALA A 149 -19.57 -0.44 5.33
N GLU A 150 -18.76 0.59 5.51
CA GLU A 150 -19.20 1.97 5.72
C GLU A 150 -19.13 2.75 4.39
N PRO A 151 -19.75 3.94 4.31
CA PRO A 151 -19.80 4.68 3.05
C PRO A 151 -18.40 4.96 2.49
N GLY A 152 -18.23 4.74 1.18
CA GLY A 152 -16.94 4.81 0.49
C GLY A 152 -16.08 3.55 0.60
N TRP A 153 -16.45 2.55 1.42
CA TRP A 153 -15.63 1.36 1.68
C TRP A 153 -16.35 0.04 1.40
N LEU A 154 -15.63 -0.86 0.77
CA LEU A 154 -15.96 -2.27 0.69
C LEU A 154 -14.95 -3.06 1.53
N SER A 155 -15.45 -3.94 2.38
CA SER A 155 -14.64 -4.87 3.16
C SER A 155 -14.37 -6.17 2.40
N ILE A 156 -13.21 -6.76 2.62
CA ILE A 156 -12.75 -8.03 2.05
C ILE A 156 -12.25 -8.87 3.22
N ARG A 157 -12.86 -10.03 3.45
CA ARG A 157 -12.42 -10.95 4.49
C ARG A 157 -11.20 -11.75 4.01
N CYS A 158 -10.05 -11.51 4.64
CA CYS A 158 -8.82 -12.25 4.39
C CYS A 158 -8.70 -13.46 5.34
N ASP A 159 -7.84 -14.42 4.98
CA ASP A 159 -7.63 -15.64 5.77
C ASP A 159 -6.86 -15.40 7.08
N SER A 160 -6.15 -14.28 7.19
CA SER A 160 -5.37 -13.94 8.38
C SER A 160 -5.07 -12.44 8.48
N LYS A 161 -4.72 -12.00 9.69
CA LYS A 161 -4.30 -10.61 9.96
C LYS A 161 -3.07 -10.24 9.14
N ARG A 162 -2.17 -11.21 8.97
CA ARG A 162 -0.95 -11.07 8.16
C ARG A 162 -1.27 -10.84 6.68
N MET A 163 -2.26 -11.56 6.15
CA MET A 163 -2.74 -11.38 4.79
C MET A 163 -3.35 -9.99 4.60
N ALA A 164 -4.29 -9.60 5.48
CA ALA A 164 -4.96 -8.30 5.40
C ALA A 164 -3.95 -7.14 5.45
N ALA A 165 -3.02 -7.16 6.40
CA ALA A 165 -1.98 -6.14 6.53
C ALA A 165 -1.03 -6.10 5.32
N TRP A 166 -0.62 -7.25 4.81
CA TRP A 166 0.27 -7.32 3.64
C TRP A 166 -0.42 -6.82 2.37
N MET A 167 -1.65 -7.26 2.13
CA MET A 167 -2.43 -6.83 0.98
C MET A 167 -2.75 -5.34 1.04
N CYS A 168 -3.10 -4.81 2.22
CA CYS A 168 -3.33 -3.38 2.45
C CYS A 168 -2.12 -2.55 2.03
N ALA A 169 -0.93 -2.88 2.53
CA ALA A 169 0.30 -2.17 2.19
C ALA A 169 0.62 -2.23 0.69
N ALA A 170 0.38 -3.38 0.04
CA ALA A 170 0.61 -3.55 -1.39
C ALA A 170 -0.40 -2.78 -2.27
N ILE A 171 -1.66 -2.68 -1.86
CA ILE A 171 -2.68 -1.89 -2.56
C ILE A 171 -2.38 -0.39 -2.49
N ILE A 172 -1.92 0.10 -1.33
CA ILE A 172 -1.49 1.51 -1.19
C ILE A 172 -0.34 1.83 -2.15
N LEU A 173 0.61 0.91 -2.32
CA LEU A 173 1.73 1.08 -3.27
C LEU A 173 1.28 1.13 -4.73
N GLU A 174 0.05 0.73 -5.03
CA GLU A 174 -0.56 0.74 -6.35
C GLU A 174 -1.43 1.99 -6.58
N ASN A 175 -1.34 2.99 -5.68
CA ASN A 175 -2.09 4.25 -5.70
C ASN A 175 -3.61 4.04 -5.61
N VAL A 176 -4.04 3.06 -4.81
CA VAL A 176 -5.43 2.83 -4.42
C VAL A 176 -5.51 2.87 -2.90
N ASP A 177 -6.49 3.58 -2.36
CA ASP A 177 -6.69 3.61 -0.90
C ASP A 177 -6.92 2.20 -0.36
N ALA A 178 -6.33 1.93 0.79
CA ALA A 178 -6.63 0.74 1.56
C ALA A 178 -6.40 0.99 3.04
N ARG A 179 -7.15 0.27 3.87
CA ARG A 179 -6.89 0.14 5.30
C ARG A 179 -7.23 -1.28 5.72
N CYS A 180 -6.75 -1.71 6.88
CA CYS A 180 -7.10 -3.02 7.42
C CYS A 180 -7.37 -2.93 8.91
N ASP A 181 -8.28 -3.77 9.38
CA ASP A 181 -8.55 -4.05 10.78
C ASP A 181 -8.67 -5.56 10.97
N GLU A 182 -7.82 -6.12 11.83
CA GLU A 182 -7.68 -7.56 12.01
C GLU A 182 -7.54 -8.34 10.69
N GLU A 183 -8.40 -9.30 10.39
CA GLU A 183 -8.38 -10.03 9.10
C GLU A 183 -9.28 -9.39 8.02
N THR A 184 -9.69 -8.15 8.21
CA THR A 184 -10.55 -7.42 7.29
C THR A 184 -9.76 -6.32 6.57
N LEU A 185 -9.69 -6.43 5.25
CA LEU A 185 -9.14 -5.41 4.35
C LEU A 185 -10.28 -4.51 3.86
N TYR A 186 -10.05 -3.22 3.72
CA TYR A 186 -11.02 -2.28 3.15
C TYR A 186 -10.42 -1.62 1.92
N VAL A 187 -11.22 -1.52 0.86
CA VAL A 187 -10.88 -0.86 -0.41
C VAL A 187 -11.98 0.14 -0.80
N PRO A 188 -11.67 1.18 -1.60
CA PRO A 188 -12.63 2.18 -1.97
C PRO A 188 -13.71 1.58 -2.87
N ALA A 189 -14.96 1.92 -2.58
CA ALA A 189 -16.11 1.57 -3.39
C ALA A 189 -17.14 2.67 -3.29
N ALA A 190 -17.47 3.27 -4.43
CA ALA A 190 -18.40 4.38 -4.48
C ALA A 190 -19.29 4.30 -5.72
N ALA A 191 -20.45 4.93 -5.60
CA ALA A 191 -21.46 5.02 -6.63
C ALA A 191 -20.96 5.64 -7.94
N GLY A 192 -20.20 6.72 -7.82
CA GLY A 192 -19.68 7.47 -8.96
C GLY A 192 -18.50 6.80 -9.68
N PHE A 193 -18.11 5.59 -9.29
CA PHE A 193 -16.96 4.91 -9.90
C PHE A 193 -17.30 4.43 -11.31
N GLU A 194 -16.48 4.83 -12.28
CA GLU A 194 -16.67 4.42 -13.66
C GLU A 194 -16.10 3.01 -13.88
N LEU A 195 -16.86 2.17 -14.60
CA LEU A 195 -16.50 0.77 -14.85
C LEU A 195 -15.09 0.61 -15.43
N LYS A 196 -14.75 1.41 -16.44
CA LYS A 196 -13.47 1.32 -17.16
C LYS A 196 -12.30 1.94 -16.38
N ASN A 197 -12.59 2.67 -15.31
CA ASN A 197 -11.63 3.42 -14.55
C ASN A 197 -11.54 2.87 -13.11
N GLN A 198 -12.20 3.49 -12.14
CA GLN A 198 -12.03 3.16 -10.72
C GLN A 198 -12.46 1.72 -10.40
N VAL A 199 -13.61 1.25 -10.91
CA VAL A 199 -14.09 -0.13 -10.66
C VAL A 199 -13.06 -1.16 -11.10
N LYS A 200 -12.58 -1.03 -12.33
CA LYS A 200 -11.55 -1.91 -12.88
C LYS A 200 -10.25 -1.85 -12.09
N SER A 201 -9.82 -0.68 -11.66
CA SER A 201 -8.60 -0.53 -10.87
C SER A 201 -8.67 -1.25 -9.53
N VAL A 202 -9.77 -1.06 -8.78
CA VAL A 202 -9.96 -1.71 -7.48
C VAL A 202 -9.97 -3.24 -7.62
N ILE A 203 -10.67 -3.78 -8.62
CA ILE A 203 -10.68 -5.24 -8.87
C ILE A 203 -9.30 -5.74 -9.30
N THR A 204 -8.65 -5.04 -10.22
CA THR A 204 -7.33 -5.43 -10.76
C THR A 204 -6.28 -5.46 -9.65
N VAL A 205 -6.24 -4.45 -8.79
CA VAL A 205 -5.25 -4.39 -7.71
C VAL A 205 -5.49 -5.47 -6.66
N ALA A 206 -6.75 -5.71 -6.28
CA ALA A 206 -7.11 -6.77 -5.34
C ALA A 206 -6.70 -8.15 -5.90
N ALA A 207 -7.00 -8.44 -7.17
CA ALA A 207 -6.61 -9.67 -7.85
C ALA A 207 -5.08 -9.84 -7.91
N LYS A 208 -4.37 -8.79 -8.32
CA LYS A 208 -2.91 -8.76 -8.45
C LYS A 208 -2.22 -9.06 -7.11
N VAL A 209 -2.62 -8.34 -6.08
CA VAL A 209 -2.03 -8.44 -4.74
C VAL A 209 -2.38 -9.77 -4.08
N HIS A 210 -3.63 -10.25 -4.24
CA HIS A 210 -4.02 -11.56 -3.73
C HIS A 210 -3.20 -12.70 -4.34
N HIS A 211 -2.98 -12.67 -5.65
CA HIS A 211 -2.15 -13.69 -6.29
C HIS A 211 -0.70 -13.64 -5.81
N TYR A 212 -0.12 -12.45 -5.61
CA TYR A 212 1.22 -12.34 -5.03
C TYR A 212 1.30 -12.97 -3.63
N TRP A 213 0.28 -12.76 -2.81
CA TRP A 213 0.18 -13.37 -1.49
C TRP A 213 0.16 -14.90 -1.58
N GLN A 214 -0.68 -15.47 -2.45
CA GLN A 214 -0.77 -16.91 -2.67
C GLN A 214 0.58 -17.49 -3.15
N ALA A 215 1.22 -16.86 -4.13
CA ALA A 215 2.52 -17.29 -4.66
C ALA A 215 3.65 -17.23 -3.62
N HIS A 216 3.59 -16.31 -2.65
CA HIS A 216 4.61 -16.19 -1.59
C HIS A 216 4.38 -17.16 -0.41
N LEU A 217 3.16 -17.63 -0.16
CA LEU A 217 2.86 -18.59 0.91
C LEU A 217 3.20 -20.04 0.54
N ASP A 218 3.04 -20.44 -0.72
CA ASP A 218 3.43 -21.78 -1.18
C ASP A 218 4.96 -21.98 -1.14
N GLY A 219 5.74 -20.89 -1.12
CA GLY A 219 7.19 -20.93 -0.96
C GLY A 219 7.70 -20.97 0.48
N GLN A 220 6.86 -20.72 1.49
CA GLN A 220 7.29 -20.56 2.89
C GLN A 220 6.82 -21.68 3.84
N THR A 221 6.00 -22.63 3.38
CA THR A 221 5.57 -23.80 4.19
C THR A 221 6.51 -25.01 4.08
N ALA A 222 7.63 -24.89 3.35
CA ALA A 222 8.68 -25.89 3.28
C ALA A 222 10.02 -25.33 3.78
N LYS A 223 10.13 -25.06 5.09
CA LYS A 223 11.43 -25.03 5.77
C LYS A 223 11.31 -25.27 7.27
#